data_AF-H2CCA4-F1
#
_entry.id   AF-H2CCA4-F1
#
_cell.length_a   1.000
_cell.length_b   1.000
_cell.length_c   1.000
_cell.angle_alpha   90.00
_cell.angle_beta   90.00
_cell.angle_gamma   90.00
#
_symmetry.space_group_name_H-M   'P 1'
#
loop_
_entity.id
_entity.type
_entity.pdbx_description
1 polymer ?
#
loop_
_entity_poly.entity_id
_entity_poly.type
_entity_poly.pdbx_seq_one_letter_code
_entity_poly.pdbx_strand_id
1 'polypeptide(L)'
;MVQAPTAEELLERLKGFLEVHTKSRILKSDVPTMLMYIRACHANQNKKPKDQTINFLLLRFREQVLDQAPDERQRIIGDFLIDEMNKFYN
;
A
#
# COMPACT_ATOMS: atom_id res chain seq x y z
N MET A 1 -0.67 8.39 -23.11
CA MET A 1 -1.32 8.81 -21.86
C MET A 1 -1.18 7.65 -20.89
N VAL A 2 -0.59 7.85 -19.71
CA VAL A 2 -0.59 6.82 -18.66
C VAL A 2 -2.00 6.87 -18.07
N GLN A 3 -2.79 5.83 -18.29
CA GLN A 3 -4.14 5.75 -17.75
C GLN A 3 -4.03 5.53 -16.23
N ALA A 4 -4.69 6.38 -15.43
CA ALA A 4 -4.69 6.21 -13.99
C ALA A 4 -5.39 4.89 -13.63
N PRO A 5 -4.85 4.11 -12.67
CA PRO A 5 -5.51 2.89 -12.22
C PRO A 5 -6.83 3.22 -11.53
N THR A 6 -7.73 2.26 -11.56
CA THR A 6 -8.96 2.25 -10.75
C THR A 6 -8.63 2.05 -9.27
N ALA A 7 -9.59 2.36 -8.39
CA ALA A 7 -9.41 2.14 -6.96
C ALA A 7 -9.24 0.63 -6.66
N GLU A 8 -9.99 -0.22 -7.35
CA GLU A 8 -9.95 -1.67 -7.22
C GLU A 8 -8.59 -2.24 -7.64
N GLU A 9 -8.03 -1.77 -8.76
CA GLU A 9 -6.68 -2.16 -9.20
C GLU A 9 -5.61 -1.77 -8.17
N LEU A 10 -5.72 -0.57 -7.59
CA LEU A 10 -4.79 -0.15 -6.54
C LEU A 10 -4.88 -1.03 -5.28
N LEU A 11 -6.09 -1.45 -4.90
CA LEU A 11 -6.27 -2.33 -3.74
C LEU A 11 -5.70 -3.73 -3.99
N GLU A 12 -5.86 -4.31 -5.18
CA GLU A 12 -5.23 -5.59 -5.54
C GLU A 12 -3.70 -5.47 -5.61
N ARG A 13 -3.18 -4.36 -6.15
CA ARG A 13 -1.74 -4.11 -6.17
C ARG A 13 -1.17 -3.96 -4.74
N LEU A 14 -1.85 -3.20 -3.88
CA LEU A 14 -1.44 -3.05 -2.48
C LEU A 14 -1.49 -4.39 -1.75
N LYS A 15 -2.54 -5.18 -1.97
CA LYS A 15 -2.66 -6.53 -1.43
C LYS A 15 -1.44 -7.39 -1.81
N GLY A 16 -1.07 -7.42 -3.09
CA GLY A 16 0.09 -8.17 -3.55
C GLY A 16 1.39 -7.74 -2.86
N PHE A 17 1.61 -6.44 -2.69
CA PHE A 17 2.73 -5.92 -1.91
C PHE A 17 2.68 -6.39 -0.43
N LEU A 18 1.53 -6.25 0.22
CA LEU A 18 1.36 -6.61 1.64
C LEU A 18 1.55 -8.11 1.88
N GLU A 19 1.12 -8.98 0.97
CA GLU A 19 1.36 -10.43 1.05
C GLU A 19 2.86 -10.74 1.08
N VAL A 20 3.64 -10.10 0.22
CA VAL A 20 5.11 -10.24 0.17
C VAL A 20 5.76 -9.65 1.43
N HIS A 21 5.38 -8.42 1.81
CA HIS A 21 5.99 -7.69 2.93
C HIS A 21 5.72 -8.39 4.26
N THR A 22 4.48 -8.83 4.49
CA THR A 22 4.05 -9.47 5.75
C THR A 22 4.21 -10.98 5.77
N LYS A 23 4.60 -11.59 4.63
CA LYS A 23 4.67 -13.05 4.46
C LYS A 23 3.37 -13.75 4.84
N SER A 24 2.25 -13.17 4.45
CA SER A 24 0.91 -13.67 4.76
C SER A 24 0.06 -13.76 3.49
N ARG A 25 -1.01 -14.55 3.53
CA ARG A 25 -1.99 -14.63 2.45
C ARG A 25 -3.20 -13.77 2.81
N ILE A 26 -3.60 -12.88 1.91
CA ILE A 26 -4.72 -11.96 2.09
C ILE A 26 -5.88 -12.43 1.21
N LEU A 27 -7.05 -12.66 1.82
CA LEU A 27 -8.19 -13.24 1.10
C LEU A 27 -9.00 -12.21 0.28
N LYS A 28 -9.00 -10.94 0.70
CA LYS A 28 -9.81 -9.87 0.09
C LYS A 28 -9.02 -8.58 -0.02
N SER A 29 -9.24 -7.86 -1.11
CA SER A 29 -8.66 -6.56 -1.46
C SER A 29 -9.62 -5.41 -1.15
N ASP A 30 -10.29 -5.45 0.00
CA ASP A 30 -11.17 -4.35 0.44
C ASP A 30 -10.44 -3.37 1.38
N VAL A 31 -10.94 -2.13 1.45
CA VAL A 31 -10.34 -1.06 2.27
C VAL A 31 -10.19 -1.47 3.74
N PRO A 32 -11.20 -2.05 4.43
CA PRO A 32 -11.05 -2.50 5.81
C PRO A 32 -9.91 -3.51 6.00
N THR A 33 -9.77 -4.47 5.08
CA THR A 33 -8.69 -5.47 5.13
C THR A 33 -7.33 -4.80 4.93
N MET A 34 -7.18 -3.93 3.93
CA MET A 34 -5.92 -3.21 3.69
C MET A 34 -5.51 -2.37 4.90
N LEU A 35 -6.43 -1.64 5.52
CA LEU A 35 -6.15 -0.83 6.72
C LEU A 35 -5.69 -1.68 7.90
N MET A 36 -6.29 -2.86 8.11
CA MET A 36 -5.88 -3.80 9.15
C MET A 36 -4.41 -4.24 8.96
N TYR A 37 -4.03 -4.60 7.74
CA TYR A 37 -2.66 -5.03 7.44
C TYR A 37 -1.65 -3.89 7.57
N ILE A 38 -1.98 -2.69 7.08
CA ILE A 38 -1.13 -1.49 7.27
C ILE A 38 -0.89 -1.25 8.77
N ARG A 39 -1.94 -1.33 9.59
CA ARG A 39 -1.82 -1.17 11.04
C ARG A 39 -0.92 -2.25 11.66
N ALA A 40 -1.00 -3.49 11.19
CA ALA A 40 -0.13 -4.58 11.65
C ALA A 40 1.35 -4.33 11.29
N CYS A 41 1.63 -3.81 10.10
CA CYS A 41 2.98 -3.38 9.70
C CYS A 41 3.54 -2.30 10.63
N HIS A 42 2.71 -1.29 10.98
CA HIS A 42 3.11 -0.22 11.89
C HIS A 42 3.31 -0.70 13.34
N ALA A 43 2.53 -1.69 13.79
CA ALA A 43 2.66 -2.27 15.12
C ALA A 43 3.92 -3.14 15.28
N ASN A 44 4.35 -3.80 14.21
CA ASN A 44 5.60 -4.55 14.17
C ASN A 44 6.79 -3.59 14.02
N GLN A 45 7.23 -3.02 15.16
CA GLN A 45 8.31 -2.03 15.28
C GLN A 45 9.73 -2.56 14.94
N ASN A 46 9.88 -3.51 14.02
CA ASN A 46 11.22 -3.93 13.60
C ASN A 46 11.94 -2.74 12.92
N LYS A 47 12.91 -2.17 13.64
CA LYS A 47 13.53 -0.86 13.39
C LYS A 47 14.59 -0.87 12.29
N LYS A 48 14.44 -1.68 11.25
CA LYS A 48 15.38 -1.62 10.12
C LYS A 48 15.05 -0.39 9.27
N PRO A 49 16.04 0.31 8.71
CA PRO A 49 15.79 1.48 7.85
C PRO A 49 14.82 1.18 6.70
N LYS A 50 14.92 -0.01 6.10
CA LYS A 50 13.99 -0.53 5.08
C LYS A 50 12.53 -0.46 5.54
N ASP A 51 12.26 -1.06 6.71
CA ASP A 51 10.90 -1.21 7.24
C ASP A 51 10.32 0.15 7.66
N GLN A 52 11.17 1.07 8.14
CA GLN A 52 10.77 2.45 8.43
C GLN A 52 10.32 3.20 7.18
N THR A 53 11.07 3.09 6.08
CA THR A 53 10.71 3.72 4.81
C THR A 53 9.41 3.13 4.25
N ILE A 54 9.27 1.80 4.27
CA ILE A 54 8.02 1.14 3.85
C ILE A 54 6.84 1.63 4.69
N ASN A 55 6.99 1.70 6.02
CA ASN A 55 5.93 2.17 6.91
C ASN A 55 5.50 3.62 6.61
N PHE A 56 6.45 4.49 6.29
CA PHE A 56 6.17 5.84 5.83
C PHE A 56 5.39 5.85 4.51
N LEU A 57 5.82 5.08 3.51
CA LEU A 57 5.14 4.98 2.22
C LEU A 57 3.72 4.42 2.35
N LEU A 58 3.53 3.39 3.18
CA LEU A 58 2.21 2.83 3.51
C LEU A 58 1.29 3.86 4.19
N LEU A 59 1.83 4.69 5.08
CA LEU A 59 1.07 5.77 5.71
C LEU A 59 0.61 6.80 4.66
N ARG A 60 1.51 7.20 3.76
CA ARG A 60 1.17 8.13 2.66
C ARG A 60 0.16 7.53 1.70
N PHE A 61 0.27 6.24 1.38
CA PHE A 61 -0.71 5.55 0.53
C PHE A 61 -2.09 5.59 1.17
N ARG A 62 -2.16 5.24 2.46
CA ARG A 62 -3.41 5.27 3.23
C ARG A 62 -4.07 6.65 3.18
N GLU A 63 -3.32 7.71 3.47
CA GLU A 63 -3.83 9.10 3.47
C GLU A 63 -4.37 9.52 2.09
N GLN A 64 -3.72 9.10 1.00
CA GLN A 64 -4.13 9.49 -0.35
C GLN A 64 -5.28 8.64 -0.90
N VAL A 65 -5.34 7.36 -0.56
CA VAL A 65 -6.17 6.37 -1.28
C VAL A 65 -7.23 5.70 -0.40
N LEU A 66 -6.98 5.50 0.90
CA LEU A 66 -7.83 4.66 1.75
C LEU A 66 -8.68 5.45 2.74
N ASP A 67 -8.16 6.56 3.29
CA ASP A 67 -8.89 7.37 4.27
C ASP A 67 -9.97 8.26 3.61
N GLN A 68 -9.96 8.37 2.28
CA GLN A 68 -10.92 9.14 1.48
C GLN A 68 -11.15 8.48 0.12
N ALA A 69 -12.22 8.87 -0.59
CA ALA A 69 -12.41 8.47 -1.98
C ALA A 69 -11.38 9.20 -2.87
N PRO A 70 -10.43 8.49 -3.51
CA PRO A 70 -9.33 9.14 -4.21
C PRO A 70 -9.76 9.68 -5.58
N ASP A 71 -9.36 10.91 -5.88
CA ASP A 71 -9.44 11.44 -7.24
C ASP A 71 -8.38 10.79 -8.16
N GLU A 72 -8.39 11.14 -9.45
CA GLU A 72 -7.44 10.59 -10.44
C GLU A 72 -5.98 10.83 -10.06
N ARG A 73 -5.66 12.03 -9.57
CA ARG A 73 -4.30 12.40 -9.17
C ARG A 73 -3.85 11.57 -7.98
N GLN A 74 -4.74 11.38 -7.01
CA GLN A 74 -4.46 10.56 -5.82
C GLN A 74 -4.25 9.10 -6.18
N ARG A 75 -4.98 8.58 -7.16
CA ARG A 75 -4.75 7.22 -7.67
C ARG A 75 -3.40 7.06 -8.35
N ILE A 76 -2.97 8.05 -9.15
CA ILE A 76 -1.62 8.07 -9.74
C ILE A 76 -0.54 8.09 -8.65
N ILE A 77 -0.73 8.91 -7.60
CA ILE A 77 0.19 8.94 -6.46
C ILE A 77 0.22 7.59 -5.74
N GLY A 78 -0.95 6.98 -5.51
CA GLY A 78 -1.06 5.65 -4.90
C GLY A 78 -0.29 4.59 -5.69
N ASP A 79 -0.42 4.61 -7.01
CA ASP A 79 0.27 3.70 -7.91
C ASP A 79 1.79 3.82 -7.79
N PHE A 80 2.28 5.06 -7.86
CA PHE A 80 3.68 5.40 -7.67
C PHE A 80 4.21 4.94 -6.31
N LEU A 81 3.45 5.14 -5.23
CA LEU A 81 3.85 4.71 -3.89
C LEU A 81 4.01 3.18 -3.80
N ILE A 82 3.14 2.41 -4.47
CA ILE A 82 3.28 0.95 -4.54
C ILE A 82 4.57 0.56 -5.29
N ASP A 83 4.88 1.23 -6.40
CA ASP A 83 6.13 0.99 -7.14
C ASP A 83 7.37 1.28 -6.28
N GLU A 84 7.39 2.41 -5.56
CA GLU A 84 8.50 2.73 -4.65
C GLU A 84 8.67 1.68 -3.54
N MET A 85 7.56 1.15 -3.00
CA MET A 85 7.62 0.08 -2.01
C MET A 85 8.14 -1.25 -2.60
N ASN A 86 7.78 -1.58 -3.83
CA ASN A 86 8.21 -2.81 -4.50
C ASN A 86 9.73 -2.84 -4.80
N LYS A 87 10.36 -1.67 -5.01
CA LYS A 87 11.84 -1.58 -5.20
C LYS A 87 12.65 -2.16 -4.03
N PHE A 88 12.05 -2.31 -2.86
CA PHE A 88 12.69 -2.91 -1.70
C PHE A 88 12.70 -4.45 -1.70
N TYR A 89 12.04 -5.07 -2.69
CA TYR A 89 11.93 -6.52 -2.84
C TYR A 89 12.39 -7.03 -4.22
N ASN A 90 12.72 -6.11 -5.13
CA ASN A 90 13.26 -6.38 -6.47
C ASN A 90 14.77 -6.16 -6.54
#